data_AF-A0A538PKX3-F1
#
_entry.id   AF-A0A538PKX3-F1
#
_cell.length_a   1.000
_cell.length_b   1.000
_cell.length_c   1.000
_cell.angle_alpha   90.00
_cell.angle_beta   90.00
_cell.angle_gamma   90.00
#
_symmetry.space_group_name_H-M   'P 1'
#
loop_
_entity.id
_entity.type
_entity.pdbx_description
1 polymer ?
#
loop_
_entity_poly.entity_id
_entity_poly.type
_entity_poly.pdbx_seq_one_letter_code
_entity_poly.pdbx_strand_id
1 'polypeptide(L)'
;MLFSLRELRQIEESRVQEEEHAVRTAEQARIAAAQEAERQRREAEEAKVRAEREEILRIETARENAEREARLRVEQAEAMERQRVQAALEQQRLQHEMELRRAEVAKKRPTWMVAATIGALVLTAVLAIVAVQRIRAADVANANAEVDRKAALEAQAIAKEAQDRVDKLSRDMKEQDAQLDAAQQKLTTAQTDADRRAAQANLDRLRQQKIEMEKRIQEAKDKAAKAERARGVHLSKECLENPLAKGCAP
;
A
#
# COMPACT_ATOMS: atom_id res chain seq x y z
N MET A 1 78.10 34.66 15.30
CA MET A 1 76.73 34.13 15.20
C MET A 1 76.79 32.64 15.48
N LEU A 2 76.46 32.23 16.70
CA LEU A 2 76.43 30.83 17.11
C LEU A 2 74.95 30.46 17.21
N PHE A 3 74.34 30.03 16.10
CA PHE A 3 73.06 29.36 16.17
C PHE A 3 73.26 28.14 17.05
N SER A 4 72.51 28.06 18.15
CA SER A 4 72.64 26.93 19.05
C SER A 4 72.18 25.68 18.27
N LEU A 5 72.85 24.54 18.44
CA LEU A 5 72.49 23.27 17.78
C LEU A 5 71.00 22.89 17.93
N ARG A 6 70.32 23.50 18.90
CA ARG A 6 68.88 23.37 19.16
C ARG A 6 68.01 24.03 18.08
N GLU A 7 68.41 25.21 17.57
CA GLU A 7 67.66 25.93 16.54
C GLU A 7 67.75 25.25 15.18
N LEU A 8 68.93 24.72 14.81
CA LEU A 8 69.09 23.95 13.58
C LEU A 8 68.24 22.67 13.60
N ARG A 9 68.19 21.97 14.75
CA ARG A 9 67.33 20.80 14.91
C ARG A 9 65.83 21.15 14.80
N GLN A 10 65.43 22.30 15.29
CA GLN A 10 64.04 22.76 15.23
C GLN A 10 63.62 23.16 13.81
N ILE A 11 64.53 23.76 13.03
CA ILE A 11 64.31 24.08 11.60
C ILE A 11 64.26 22.80 10.75
N GLU A 12 65.10 21.81 11.04
CA GLU A 12 65.07 20.53 10.34
C GLU A 12 63.78 19.76 10.65
N GLU A 13 63.37 19.73 11.92
CA GLU A 13 62.10 19.11 12.34
C GLU A 13 60.88 19.81 11.71
N SER A 14 60.87 21.15 11.60
CA SER A 14 59.78 21.86 10.92
C SER A 14 59.72 21.55 9.42
N ARG A 15 60.88 21.45 8.74
CA ARG A 15 60.92 21.10 7.31
C ARG A 15 60.47 19.67 7.06
N VAL A 16 60.87 18.72 7.91
CA VAL A 16 60.39 17.33 7.81
C VAL A 16 58.88 17.27 8.03
N GLN A 17 58.33 18.02 9.01
CA GLN A 17 56.88 18.09 9.22
C GLN A 17 56.16 18.70 8.02
N GLU A 18 56.67 19.78 7.44
CA GLU A 18 56.09 20.41 6.24
C GLU A 18 56.10 19.49 5.03
N GLU A 19 57.20 18.76 4.79
CA GLU A 19 57.32 17.78 3.71
C GLU A 19 56.36 16.60 3.92
N GLU A 20 56.28 16.06 5.14
CA GLU A 20 55.32 15.01 5.47
C GLU A 20 53.87 15.47 5.34
N HIS A 21 53.56 16.72 5.69
CA HIS A 21 52.23 17.31 5.50
C HIS A 21 51.91 17.52 4.01
N ALA A 22 52.89 17.96 3.21
CA ALA A 22 52.73 18.11 1.76
C ALA A 22 52.50 16.75 1.08
N VAL A 23 53.23 15.70 1.48
CA VAL A 23 53.02 14.33 0.97
C VAL A 23 51.65 13.79 1.39
N ARG A 24 51.27 13.94 2.66
CA ARG A 24 49.96 13.49 3.16
C ARG A 24 48.79 14.19 2.48
N THR A 25 48.89 15.51 2.25
CA THR A 25 47.83 16.26 1.55
C THR A 25 47.77 15.91 0.05
N ALA A 26 48.90 15.69 -0.61
CA ALA A 26 48.94 15.24 -1.99
C ALA A 26 48.35 13.82 -2.16
N GLU A 27 48.64 12.91 -1.23
CA GLU A 27 48.06 11.56 -1.23
C GLU A 27 46.54 11.59 -0.97
N GLN A 28 46.10 12.37 0.02
CA GLN A 28 44.66 12.57 0.29
C GLN A 28 43.93 13.17 -0.91
N ALA A 29 44.52 14.16 -1.60
CA ALA A 29 43.95 14.75 -2.81
C ALA A 29 43.82 13.72 -3.95
N ARG A 30 44.81 12.83 -4.13
CA ARG A 30 44.75 11.75 -5.13
C ARG A 30 43.67 10.72 -4.81
N ILE A 31 43.56 10.33 -3.53
CA ILE A 31 42.51 9.39 -3.08
C ILE A 31 41.12 10.02 -3.26
N ALA A 32 40.95 11.29 -2.87
CA ALA A 32 39.70 12.01 -3.05
C ALA A 32 39.31 12.14 -4.53
N ALA A 33 40.27 12.49 -5.41
CA ALA A 33 40.03 12.57 -6.85
C ALA A 33 39.67 11.20 -7.46
N ALA A 34 40.30 10.11 -7.02
CA ALA A 34 39.95 8.76 -7.46
C ALA A 34 38.55 8.34 -7.01
N GLN A 35 38.19 8.63 -5.75
CA GLN A 35 36.85 8.34 -5.21
C GLN A 35 35.75 9.19 -5.90
N GLU A 36 36.04 10.44 -6.24
CA GLU A 36 35.10 11.29 -6.98
C GLU A 36 34.91 10.82 -8.43
N ALA A 37 35.99 10.43 -9.11
CA ALA A 37 35.90 9.84 -10.44
C ALA A 37 35.12 8.51 -10.44
N GLU A 38 35.28 7.68 -9.40
CA GLU A 38 34.50 6.45 -9.26
C GLU A 38 33.02 6.74 -8.99
N ARG A 39 32.70 7.70 -8.11
CA ARG A 39 31.32 8.12 -7.87
C ARG A 39 30.65 8.65 -9.14
N GLN A 40 31.33 9.51 -9.89
CA GLN A 40 30.78 10.03 -11.15
C GLN A 40 30.52 8.92 -12.19
N ARG A 41 31.38 7.89 -12.25
CA ARG A 41 31.14 6.73 -13.13
C ARG A 41 29.91 5.93 -12.70
N ARG A 42 29.77 5.65 -11.40
CA ARG A 42 28.60 4.94 -10.87
C ARG A 42 27.31 5.73 -11.07
N GLU A 43 27.33 7.03 -10.80
CA GLU A 43 26.18 7.92 -11.03
C GLU A 43 25.79 8.00 -12.51
N ALA A 44 26.76 8.03 -13.43
CA ALA A 44 26.50 8.02 -14.87
C ALA A 44 25.90 6.68 -15.35
N GLU A 45 26.35 5.54 -14.81
CA GLU A 45 25.78 4.22 -15.10
C GLU A 45 24.36 4.10 -14.54
N GLU A 46 24.14 4.50 -13.29
CA GLU A 46 22.81 4.52 -12.67
C GLU A 46 21.84 5.48 -13.38
N ALA A 47 22.34 6.60 -13.90
CA ALA A 47 21.53 7.52 -14.70
C ALA A 47 21.09 6.88 -16.03
N LYS A 48 21.98 6.15 -16.71
CA LYS A 48 21.63 5.42 -17.94
C LYS A 48 20.60 4.33 -17.67
N VAL A 49 20.80 3.53 -16.63
CA VAL A 49 19.85 2.46 -16.25
C VAL A 49 18.49 3.04 -15.87
N ARG A 50 18.45 4.18 -15.19
CA ARG A 50 17.19 4.88 -14.88
C ARG A 50 16.50 5.38 -16.15
N ALA A 51 17.24 5.99 -17.08
CA ALA A 51 16.69 6.47 -18.34
C ALA A 51 16.10 5.32 -19.19
N GLU A 52 16.81 4.19 -19.30
CA GLU A 52 16.32 3.00 -20.00
C GLU A 52 15.05 2.42 -19.36
N ARG A 53 15.00 2.33 -18.03
CA ARG A 53 13.81 1.86 -17.30
C ARG A 53 12.62 2.80 -17.50
N GLU A 54 12.84 4.11 -17.46
CA GLU A 54 11.79 5.09 -17.71
C GLU A 54 11.27 5.01 -19.14
N GLU A 55 12.13 4.77 -20.13
CA GLU A 55 11.72 4.60 -21.52
C GLU A 55 10.87 3.34 -21.71
N ILE A 56 11.27 2.22 -21.10
CA ILE A 56 10.49 0.97 -21.12
C ILE A 56 9.10 1.19 -20.50
N LEU A 57 9.04 1.83 -19.32
CA LEU A 57 7.78 2.13 -18.65
C LEU A 57 6.89 3.06 -19.50
N ARG A 58 7.45 4.05 -20.19
CA ARG A 58 6.67 4.92 -21.10
C ARG A 58 6.10 4.14 -22.28
N ILE A 59 6.86 3.21 -22.86
CA ILE A 59 6.39 2.38 -23.97
C ILE A 59 5.28 1.44 -23.50
N GLU A 60 5.45 0.79 -22.34
CA GLU A 60 4.47 -0.14 -21.79
C GLU A 60 3.16 0.59 -21.43
N THR A 61 3.24 1.73 -20.74
CA THR A 61 2.05 2.54 -20.42
C THR A 61 1.36 3.08 -21.67
N ALA A 62 2.11 3.48 -22.70
CA ALA A 62 1.53 3.90 -23.97
C ALA A 62 0.80 2.76 -24.68
N ARG A 63 1.36 1.54 -24.67
CA ARG A 63 0.72 0.34 -25.23
C ARG A 63 -0.55 -0.02 -24.46
N GLU A 64 -0.49 -0.02 -23.13
CA GLU A 64 -1.65 -0.33 -22.29
C GLU A 64 -2.79 0.68 -22.51
N ASN A 65 -2.48 1.98 -22.58
CA ASN A 65 -3.47 3.00 -22.88
C ASN A 65 -4.06 2.83 -24.28
N ALA A 66 -3.25 2.53 -25.29
CA ALA A 66 -3.73 2.27 -26.65
C ALA A 66 -4.64 1.03 -26.71
N GLU A 67 -4.32 -0.04 -25.98
CA GLU A 67 -5.18 -1.23 -25.88
C GLU A 67 -6.50 -0.93 -25.18
N ARG A 68 -6.48 -0.15 -24.09
CA ARG A 68 -7.71 0.29 -23.39
C ARG A 68 -8.59 1.13 -24.30
N GLU A 69 -8.02 2.10 -25.01
CA GLU A 69 -8.76 2.91 -25.97
C GLU A 69 -9.33 2.08 -27.12
N ALA A 70 -8.57 1.12 -27.64
CA ALA A 70 -9.05 0.23 -28.69
C ALA A 70 -10.23 -0.62 -28.22
N ARG A 71 -10.17 -1.19 -27.00
CA ARG A 71 -11.28 -1.94 -26.40
C ARG A 71 -12.51 -1.07 -26.21
N LEU A 72 -12.34 0.13 -25.67
CA LEU A 72 -13.45 1.08 -25.48
C LEU A 72 -14.11 1.46 -26.83
N ARG A 73 -13.33 1.67 -27.90
CA ARG A 73 -13.88 1.96 -29.23
C ARG A 73 -14.69 0.78 -29.77
N VAL A 74 -14.23 -0.45 -29.58
CA VAL A 74 -14.96 -1.66 -29.99
C VAL A 74 -16.25 -1.80 -29.18
N GLU A 75 -16.19 -1.66 -27.87
CA GLU A 75 -17.36 -1.71 -26.99
C GLU A 75 -18.40 -0.63 -27.33
N GLN A 76 -17.94 0.59 -27.64
CA GLN A 76 -18.82 1.67 -28.09
C GLN A 76 -19.47 1.35 -29.44
N ALA A 77 -18.71 0.82 -30.39
CA ALA A 77 -19.25 0.41 -31.69
C ALA A 77 -20.28 -0.71 -31.53
N GLU A 78 -19.99 -1.74 -30.72
CA GLU A 78 -20.94 -2.81 -30.41
C GLU A 78 -22.18 -2.31 -29.69
N ALA A 79 -22.04 -1.41 -28.72
CA ALA A 79 -23.16 -0.83 -28.00
C ALA A 79 -24.06 0.00 -28.93
N MET A 80 -23.46 0.77 -29.84
CA MET A 80 -24.20 1.54 -30.84
C MET A 80 -24.94 0.63 -31.81
N GLU A 81 -24.34 -0.47 -32.25
CA GLU A 81 -25.03 -1.45 -33.09
C GLU A 81 -26.18 -2.16 -32.34
N ARG A 82 -25.98 -2.54 -31.08
CA ARG A 82 -27.07 -3.09 -30.24
C ARG A 82 -28.22 -2.09 -30.08
N GLN A 83 -27.91 -0.80 -29.86
CA GLN A 83 -28.92 0.25 -29.77
C GLN A 83 -29.65 0.45 -31.10
N ARG A 84 -28.94 0.43 -32.24
CA ARG A 84 -29.56 0.51 -33.58
C ARG A 84 -30.51 -0.65 -33.83
N VAL A 85 -30.11 -1.87 -33.50
CA VAL A 85 -30.95 -3.07 -33.64
C VAL A 85 -32.18 -2.98 -32.73
N GLN A 86 -32.02 -2.57 -31.47
CA GLN A 86 -33.14 -2.39 -30.55
C GLN A 86 -34.10 -1.30 -31.03
N ALA A 87 -33.58 -0.14 -31.44
CA ALA A 87 -34.39 0.95 -31.98
C ALA A 87 -35.14 0.54 -33.26
N ALA A 88 -34.53 -0.24 -34.14
CA ALA A 88 -35.18 -0.77 -35.34
C ALA A 88 -36.33 -1.73 -34.98
N LEU A 89 -36.13 -2.61 -33.99
CA LEU A 89 -37.18 -3.51 -33.50
C LEU A 89 -38.31 -2.75 -32.81
N GLU A 90 -38.00 -1.70 -32.04
CA GLU A 90 -39.00 -0.83 -31.43
C GLU A 90 -39.78 -0.04 -32.48
N GLN A 91 -39.12 0.48 -33.52
CA GLN A 91 -39.80 1.12 -34.64
C GLN A 91 -40.75 0.17 -35.36
N GLN A 92 -40.36 -1.08 -35.58
CA GLN A 92 -41.24 -2.11 -36.16
C GLN A 92 -42.43 -2.42 -35.25
N ARG A 93 -42.20 -2.57 -33.93
CA ARG A 93 -43.28 -2.77 -32.96
C ARG A 93 -44.24 -1.58 -32.93
N LEU A 94 -43.72 -0.36 -32.93
CA LEU A 94 -44.53 0.85 -32.96
C LEU A 94 -45.32 0.97 -34.27
N GLN A 95 -44.75 0.60 -35.41
CA GLN A 95 -45.48 0.56 -36.67
C GLN A 95 -46.64 -0.44 -36.62
N HIS A 96 -46.40 -1.66 -36.14
CA HIS A 96 -47.46 -2.66 -35.96
C HIS A 96 -48.51 -2.24 -34.93
N GLU A 97 -48.10 -1.63 -33.82
CA GLU A 97 -49.03 -1.08 -32.83
C GLU A 97 -49.83 0.09 -33.40
N MET A 98 -49.26 0.95 -34.25
CA MET A 98 -49.99 2.05 -34.90
C MET A 98 -50.98 1.53 -35.95
N GLU A 99 -50.66 0.44 -36.65
CA GLU A 99 -51.59 -0.24 -37.56
C GLU A 99 -52.77 -0.88 -36.80
N LEU A 100 -52.48 -1.57 -35.69
CA LEU A 100 -53.49 -2.15 -34.80
C LEU A 100 -54.33 -1.07 -34.12
N ARG A 101 -53.72 0.01 -33.62
CA ARG A 101 -54.43 1.15 -33.03
C ARG A 101 -55.26 1.90 -34.07
N ARG A 102 -54.83 2.01 -35.34
CA ARG A 102 -55.68 2.55 -36.42
C ARG A 102 -56.92 1.69 -36.63
N ALA A 103 -56.80 0.37 -36.54
CA ALA A 103 -57.93 -0.56 -36.61
C ALA A 103 -58.84 -0.50 -35.36
N GLU A 104 -58.28 -0.26 -34.18
CA GLU A 104 -59.04 -0.18 -32.92
C GLU A 104 -59.68 1.19 -32.66
N VAL A 105 -59.01 2.29 -33.03
CA VAL A 105 -59.52 3.67 -32.90
C VAL A 105 -60.71 3.94 -33.83
N ALA A 106 -60.86 3.17 -34.91
CA ALA A 106 -62.07 3.17 -35.73
C ALA A 106 -63.34 2.69 -34.98
N LYS A 107 -63.18 2.02 -33.83
CA LYS A 107 -64.28 1.63 -32.95
C LYS A 107 -64.29 2.55 -31.72
N LYS A 108 -65.01 3.67 -31.86
CA LYS A 108 -65.24 4.67 -30.79
C LYS A 108 -65.59 3.98 -29.47
N ARG A 109 -64.66 4.00 -28.51
CA ARG A 109 -64.94 3.58 -27.13
C ARG A 109 -65.37 4.77 -26.28
N PRO A 110 -66.37 4.60 -25.40
CA PRO A 110 -66.92 5.66 -24.57
C PRO A 110 -65.87 6.19 -23.58
N THR A 111 -65.79 7.51 -23.48
CA THR A 111 -64.76 8.29 -22.78
C THR A 111 -64.62 8.00 -21.28
N TRP A 112 -65.70 7.55 -20.61
CA TRP A 112 -65.65 7.17 -19.20
C TRP A 112 -64.80 5.92 -18.93
N MET A 113 -64.79 4.97 -19.89
CA MET A 113 -63.97 3.77 -19.78
C MET A 113 -62.49 4.12 -19.95
N VAL A 114 -62.15 5.06 -20.83
CA VAL A 114 -60.77 5.53 -21.07
C VAL A 114 -60.18 6.20 -19.83
N ALA A 115 -60.95 7.04 -19.14
CA ALA A 115 -60.51 7.69 -17.91
C ALA A 115 -60.19 6.67 -16.80
N ALA A 116 -61.02 5.63 -16.65
CA ALA A 116 -60.79 4.55 -15.69
C ALA A 116 -59.52 3.74 -16.01
N THR A 117 -59.28 3.40 -17.29
CA THR A 117 -58.09 2.65 -17.69
C THR A 117 -56.80 3.46 -17.50
N ILE A 118 -56.83 4.76 -17.82
CA ILE A 118 -55.69 5.66 -17.60
C ILE A 118 -55.40 5.80 -16.11
N GLY A 119 -56.43 5.98 -15.27
CA GLY A 119 -56.26 6.04 -13.81
C GLY A 119 -55.66 4.75 -13.23
N ALA A 120 -56.13 3.59 -13.69
CA ALA A 120 -55.58 2.30 -13.27
C ALA A 120 -54.11 2.10 -13.72
N LEU A 121 -53.75 2.53 -14.93
CA LEU A 121 -52.38 2.47 -15.45
C LEU A 121 -51.42 3.39 -14.69
N VAL A 122 -51.86 4.59 -14.34
CA VAL A 122 -51.05 5.53 -13.53
C VAL A 122 -50.83 4.95 -12.13
N LEU A 123 -51.87 4.38 -11.51
CA LEU A 123 -51.76 3.78 -10.19
C LEU A 123 -50.80 2.58 -10.18
N THR A 124 -50.86 1.70 -11.18
CA THR A 124 -49.92 0.58 -11.31
C THR A 124 -48.49 1.05 -11.59
N ALA A 125 -48.30 2.09 -12.40
CA ALA A 125 -46.99 2.69 -12.63
C ALA A 125 -46.38 3.27 -11.34
N VAL A 126 -47.17 3.99 -10.53
CA VAL A 126 -46.72 4.53 -9.24
C VAL A 126 -46.36 3.41 -8.26
N LEU A 127 -47.18 2.36 -8.16
CA LEU A 127 -46.89 1.21 -7.30
C LEU A 127 -45.62 0.46 -7.75
N ALA A 128 -45.41 0.32 -9.06
CA ALA A 128 -44.18 -0.28 -9.60
C ALA A 128 -42.94 0.55 -9.26
N ILE A 129 -43.00 1.89 -9.36
CA ILE A 129 -41.90 2.78 -8.98
C ILE A 129 -41.56 2.65 -7.48
N VAL A 130 -42.57 2.66 -6.61
CA VAL A 130 -42.38 2.50 -5.15
C VAL A 130 -41.77 1.14 -4.82
N ALA A 131 -42.24 0.06 -5.46
CA ALA A 131 -41.68 -1.27 -5.28
C ALA A 131 -40.21 -1.35 -5.71
N VAL A 132 -39.86 -0.80 -6.88
CA VAL A 132 -38.48 -0.76 -7.37
C VAL A 132 -37.58 0.07 -6.46
N GLN A 133 -38.05 1.22 -5.94
CA GLN A 133 -37.27 2.03 -4.99
C GLN A 133 -37.02 1.28 -3.68
N ARG A 134 -38.01 0.55 -3.16
CA ARG A 134 -37.86 -0.27 -1.94
C ARG A 134 -36.90 -1.44 -2.13
N ILE A 135 -36.96 -2.12 -3.28
CA ILE A 135 -36.04 -3.22 -3.61
C ILE A 135 -34.61 -2.69 -3.75
N ARG A 136 -34.40 -1.61 -4.52
CA ARG A 136 -33.08 -0.98 -4.66
C ARG A 136 -32.50 -0.51 -3.32
N ALA A 137 -33.32 0.07 -2.44
CA ALA A 137 -32.87 0.47 -1.11
C ALA A 137 -32.45 -0.73 -0.25
N ALA A 138 -33.15 -1.86 -0.35
CA ALA A 138 -32.78 -3.09 0.33
C ALA A 138 -31.50 -3.72 -0.26
N ASP A 139 -31.35 -3.71 -1.58
CA ASP A 139 -30.15 -4.24 -2.26
C ASP A 139 -28.90 -3.42 -1.92
N VAL A 140 -29.01 -2.08 -1.89
CA VAL A 140 -27.91 -1.20 -1.46
C VAL A 140 -27.56 -1.42 0.01
N ALA A 141 -28.55 -1.59 0.89
CA ALA A 141 -28.31 -1.88 2.30
C ALA A 141 -27.62 -3.24 2.51
N ASN A 142 -28.03 -4.26 1.78
CA ASN A 142 -27.40 -5.59 1.83
C ASN A 142 -25.99 -5.57 1.23
N ALA A 143 -25.77 -4.87 0.12
CA ALA A 143 -24.46 -4.71 -0.50
C ALA A 143 -23.48 -4.01 0.44
N ASN A 144 -23.90 -2.93 1.10
CA ASN A 144 -23.07 -2.24 2.10
C ASN A 144 -22.76 -3.15 3.30
N ALA A 145 -23.76 -3.89 3.80
CA ALA A 145 -23.55 -4.84 4.90
C ALA A 145 -22.57 -5.96 4.55
N GLU A 146 -22.54 -6.44 3.30
CA GLU A 146 -21.54 -7.40 2.85
C GLU A 146 -20.14 -6.80 2.75
N VAL A 147 -20.02 -5.57 2.24
CA VAL A 147 -18.74 -4.85 2.18
C VAL A 147 -18.20 -4.63 3.61
N ASP A 148 -19.04 -4.19 4.54
CA ASP A 148 -18.66 -3.99 5.94
C ASP A 148 -18.23 -5.30 6.61
N ARG A 149 -18.94 -6.41 6.34
CA ARG A 149 -18.56 -7.75 6.84
C ARG A 149 -17.21 -8.20 6.27
N LYS A 150 -16.96 -8.01 4.98
CA LYS A 150 -15.68 -8.36 4.35
C LYS A 150 -14.55 -7.52 4.93
N ALA A 151 -14.74 -6.20 5.05
CA ALA A 151 -13.77 -5.31 5.67
C ALA A 151 -13.48 -5.70 7.13
N ALA A 152 -14.50 -6.07 7.91
CA ALA A 152 -14.32 -6.52 9.29
C ALA A 152 -13.58 -7.87 9.40
N LEU A 153 -13.81 -8.79 8.46
CA LEU A 153 -13.10 -10.07 8.39
C LEU A 153 -11.64 -9.89 7.96
N GLU A 154 -11.38 -9.03 6.99
CA GLU A 154 -10.03 -8.67 6.55
C GLU A 154 -9.23 -8.00 7.67
N ALA A 155 -9.84 -7.04 8.37
CA ALA A 155 -9.22 -6.39 9.53
C ALA A 155 -8.90 -7.41 10.65
N GLN A 156 -9.78 -8.40 10.86
CA GLN A 156 -9.53 -9.50 11.80
C GLN A 156 -8.37 -10.39 11.38
N ALA A 157 -8.30 -10.76 10.10
CA ALA A 157 -7.22 -11.58 9.57
C ALA A 157 -5.87 -10.87 9.70
N ILE A 158 -5.81 -9.58 9.37
CA ILE A 158 -4.60 -8.76 9.48
C ILE A 158 -4.15 -8.64 10.94
N ALA A 159 -5.09 -8.38 11.86
CA ALA A 159 -4.77 -8.30 13.29
C ALA A 159 -4.21 -9.64 13.82
N LYS A 160 -4.83 -10.76 13.45
CA LYS A 160 -4.39 -12.09 13.85
C LYS A 160 -3.02 -12.43 13.28
N GLU A 161 -2.78 -12.16 12.00
CA GLU A 161 -1.48 -12.38 11.38
C GLU A 161 -0.37 -11.54 12.03
N ALA A 162 -0.67 -10.28 12.37
CA ALA A 162 0.26 -9.43 13.09
C ALA A 162 0.60 -9.99 14.49
N GLN A 163 -0.39 -10.56 15.18
CA GLN A 163 -0.19 -11.20 16.48
C GLN A 163 0.63 -12.51 16.37
N ASP A 164 0.33 -13.36 15.40
CA ASP A 164 1.10 -14.59 15.13
C ASP A 164 2.57 -14.28 14.81
N ARG A 165 2.84 -13.17 14.10
CA ARG A 165 4.21 -12.70 13.85
C ARG A 165 4.93 -12.27 15.13
N VAL A 166 4.24 -11.56 16.03
CA VAL A 166 4.80 -11.19 17.34
C VAL A 166 5.10 -12.44 18.17
N ASP A 167 4.20 -13.42 18.19
CA ASP A 167 4.39 -14.66 18.93
C ASP A 167 5.53 -15.52 18.36
N LYS A 168 5.71 -15.53 17.04
CA LYS A 168 6.85 -16.16 16.40
C LYS A 168 8.16 -15.48 16.80
N LEU A 169 8.25 -14.15 16.67
CA LEU A 169 9.45 -13.40 17.06
C LEU A 169 9.75 -13.53 18.57
N SER A 170 8.72 -13.62 19.42
CA SER A 170 8.90 -13.86 20.85
C SER A 170 9.45 -15.25 21.16
N ARG A 171 9.13 -16.26 20.34
CA ARG A 171 9.73 -17.60 20.45
C ARG A 171 11.18 -17.59 19.99
N ASP A 172 11.46 -16.95 18.86
CA ASP A 172 12.82 -16.80 18.33
C ASP A 172 13.73 -16.06 19.33
N MET A 173 13.20 -15.07 20.06
CA MET A 173 13.93 -14.38 21.13
C MET A 173 14.28 -15.31 22.30
N LYS A 174 13.35 -16.16 22.74
CA LYS A 174 13.63 -17.14 23.80
C LYS A 174 14.74 -18.13 23.39
N GLU A 175 14.79 -18.50 22.12
CA GLU A 175 15.87 -19.34 21.60
C GLU A 175 17.21 -18.60 21.55
N GLN A 176 17.22 -17.31 21.18
CA GLN A 176 18.42 -16.47 21.29
C GLN A 176 18.91 -16.29 22.73
N ASP A 177 18.01 -16.16 23.71
CA ASP A 177 18.37 -16.08 25.12
C ASP A 177 19.09 -17.37 25.57
N ALA A 178 18.58 -18.54 25.17
CA ALA A 178 19.25 -19.81 25.45
C ALA A 178 20.64 -19.90 24.78
N GLN A 179 20.79 -19.37 23.56
CA GLN A 179 22.09 -19.30 22.88
C GLN A 179 23.07 -18.34 23.58
N LEU A 180 22.58 -17.22 24.10
CA LEU A 180 23.36 -16.27 24.90
C LEU A 180 23.85 -16.91 26.20
N ASP A 181 22.97 -17.62 26.91
CA ASP A 181 23.33 -18.34 28.13
C ASP A 181 24.39 -19.42 27.84
N ALA A 182 24.21 -20.19 26.76
CA ALA A 182 25.19 -21.17 26.33
C ALA A 182 26.54 -20.53 25.92
N ALA A 183 26.52 -19.38 25.24
CA ALA A 183 27.73 -18.65 24.89
C ALA A 183 28.44 -18.07 26.12
N GLN A 184 27.68 -17.57 27.10
CA GLN A 184 28.21 -17.08 28.37
C GLN A 184 28.86 -18.21 29.16
N GLN A 185 28.24 -19.40 29.19
CA GLN A 185 28.85 -20.60 29.78
C GLN A 185 30.16 -20.96 29.07
N LYS A 186 30.19 -21.00 27.74
CA LYS A 186 31.43 -21.26 26.97
C LYS A 186 32.55 -20.28 27.30
N LEU A 187 32.22 -19.01 27.48
CA LEU A 187 33.19 -17.98 27.90
C LEU A 187 33.76 -18.28 29.30
N THR A 188 32.91 -18.70 30.26
CA THR A 188 33.36 -19.05 31.62
C THR A 188 34.18 -20.34 31.68
N THR A 189 33.92 -21.32 30.80
CA THR A 189 34.65 -22.60 30.79
C THR A 189 35.91 -22.60 29.92
N ALA A 190 36.16 -21.52 29.17
CA ALA A 190 37.29 -21.43 28.24
C ALA A 190 38.63 -21.38 28.99
N GLN A 191 39.48 -22.39 28.74
CA GLN A 191 40.75 -22.54 29.45
C GLN A 191 41.86 -21.66 28.86
N THR A 192 41.90 -21.51 27.54
CA THR A 192 42.95 -20.74 26.85
C THR A 192 42.50 -19.30 26.56
N ASP A 193 43.47 -18.38 26.45
CA ASP A 193 43.19 -17.00 26.09
C ASP A 193 42.63 -16.86 24.67
N ALA A 194 43.03 -17.75 23.75
CA ALA A 194 42.49 -17.79 22.39
C ALA A 194 41.00 -18.17 22.41
N ASP A 195 40.62 -19.19 23.17
CA ASP A 195 39.23 -19.62 23.30
C ASP A 195 38.36 -18.55 23.97
N ARG A 196 38.89 -17.86 24.99
CA ARG A 196 38.17 -16.75 25.65
C ARG A 196 37.90 -15.61 24.67
N ARG A 197 38.87 -15.22 23.84
CA ARG A 197 38.69 -14.17 22.83
C ARG A 197 37.64 -14.57 21.78
N ALA A 198 37.68 -15.82 21.30
CA ALA A 198 36.70 -16.33 20.35
C ALA A 198 35.28 -16.40 20.96
N ALA A 199 35.17 -16.88 22.20
CA ALA A 199 33.89 -16.93 22.93
C ALA A 199 33.33 -15.53 23.19
N GLN A 200 34.18 -14.58 23.58
CA GLN A 200 33.80 -13.19 23.79
C GLN A 200 33.27 -12.54 22.51
N ALA A 201 33.98 -12.70 21.38
CA ALA A 201 33.54 -12.18 20.09
C ALA A 201 32.19 -12.78 19.65
N ASN A 202 31.97 -14.07 19.88
CA ASN A 202 30.69 -14.70 19.57
C ASN A 202 29.56 -14.18 20.47
N LEU A 203 29.83 -13.98 21.75
CA LEU A 203 28.88 -13.45 22.71
C LEU A 203 28.50 -12.00 22.40
N ASP A 204 29.46 -11.16 22.03
CA ASP A 204 29.19 -9.78 21.62
C ASP A 204 28.36 -9.72 20.32
N ARG A 205 28.62 -10.62 19.36
CA ARG A 205 27.79 -10.77 18.17
C ARG A 205 26.35 -11.17 18.51
N LEU A 206 26.16 -12.14 19.39
CA LEU A 206 24.82 -12.57 19.82
C LEU A 206 24.08 -11.45 20.57
N ARG A 207 24.78 -10.65 21.39
CA ARG A 207 24.21 -9.48 22.06
C ARG A 207 23.72 -8.43 21.06
N GLN A 208 24.50 -8.15 20.02
CA GLN A 208 24.08 -7.25 18.94
C GLN A 208 22.83 -7.76 18.22
N GLN A 209 22.80 -9.06 17.89
CA GLN A 209 21.65 -9.69 17.27
C GLN A 209 20.39 -9.62 18.14
N LYS A 210 20.54 -9.79 19.47
CA LYS A 210 19.43 -9.64 20.42
C LYS A 210 18.86 -8.23 20.41
N ILE A 211 19.70 -7.19 20.46
CA ILE A 211 19.25 -5.79 20.43
C ILE A 211 18.48 -5.50 19.14
N GLU A 212 18.96 -6.00 17.99
CA GLU A 212 18.26 -5.83 16.72
C GLU A 212 16.91 -6.57 16.73
N MET A 213 16.87 -7.79 17.25
CA MET A 213 15.64 -8.58 17.36
C MET A 213 14.62 -7.95 18.31
N GLU A 214 15.04 -7.38 19.44
CA GLU A 214 14.18 -6.62 20.36
C GLU A 214 13.53 -5.43 19.66
N LYS A 215 14.29 -4.67 18.86
CA LYS A 215 13.74 -3.57 18.04
C LYS A 215 12.69 -4.09 17.06
N ARG A 216 12.97 -5.19 16.36
CA ARG A 216 12.02 -5.81 15.42
C ARG A 216 10.74 -6.30 16.11
N ILE A 217 10.87 -6.85 17.32
CA ILE A 217 9.72 -7.25 18.15
C ILE A 217 8.90 -6.02 18.54
N GLN A 218 9.54 -4.94 18.96
CA GLN A 218 8.83 -3.72 19.35
C GLN A 218 8.08 -3.12 18.16
N GLU A 219 8.73 -3.02 17.00
CA GLU A 219 8.07 -2.56 15.77
C GLU A 219 6.91 -3.47 15.35
N ALA A 220 7.05 -4.80 15.51
CA ALA A 220 5.99 -5.75 15.23
C ALA A 220 4.80 -5.59 16.20
N LYS A 221 5.07 -5.37 17.49
CA LYS A 221 4.05 -5.08 18.51
C LYS A 221 3.32 -3.78 18.21
N ASP A 222 4.05 -2.73 17.83
CA ASP A 222 3.46 -1.44 17.48
C ASP A 222 2.58 -1.55 16.23
N LYS A 223 2.99 -2.34 15.23
CA LYS A 223 2.19 -2.66 14.04
C LYS A 223 0.95 -3.48 14.40
N ALA A 224 1.08 -4.49 15.26
CA ALA A 224 -0.06 -5.28 15.73
C ALA A 224 -1.06 -4.41 16.50
N ALA A 225 -0.60 -3.56 17.41
CA ALA A 225 -1.46 -2.63 18.16
C ALA A 225 -2.13 -1.57 17.26
N LYS A 226 -1.47 -1.16 16.16
CA LYS A 226 -2.10 -0.29 15.14
C LYS A 226 -3.18 -1.04 14.36
N ALA A 227 -2.93 -2.28 13.95
CA ALA A 227 -3.91 -3.12 13.27
C ALA A 227 -5.12 -3.43 14.15
N GLU A 228 -4.90 -3.72 15.44
CA GLU A 228 -5.96 -3.95 16.40
C GLU A 228 -6.83 -2.70 16.60
N ARG A 229 -6.22 -1.50 16.70
CA ARG A 229 -6.98 -0.24 16.74
C ARG A 229 -7.75 0.04 15.46
N ALA A 230 -7.21 -0.34 14.30
CA ALA A 230 -7.87 -0.16 13.00
C ALA A 230 -9.10 -1.07 12.81
N ARG A 231 -9.23 -2.16 13.59
CA ARG A 231 -10.41 -3.03 13.61
C ARG A 231 -11.69 -2.30 14.03
N GLY A 232 -11.57 -1.12 14.63
CA GLY A 232 -12.69 -0.34 15.15
C GLY A 232 -13.17 -0.87 16.50
N VAL A 233 -13.75 0.02 17.31
CA VAL A 233 -14.35 -0.36 18.59
C VAL A 233 -15.82 -0.70 18.33
N HIS A 234 -16.26 -1.91 18.67
CA HIS A 234 -17.68 -2.22 18.69
C HIS A 234 -18.34 -1.44 19.85
N LEU A 235 -18.86 -0.25 19.54
CA LEU A 235 -19.74 0.48 20.44
C LEU A 235 -21.12 -0.20 20.40
N SER A 236 -21.60 -0.64 21.57
CA SER A 236 -22.98 -1.13 21.69
C SER A 236 -23.97 -0.01 21.35
N LYS A 237 -25.18 -0.37 20.89
CA LYS A 237 -26.24 0.61 20.64
C LYS A 237 -26.53 1.47 21.88
N GLU A 238 -26.47 0.87 23.07
CA GLU A 238 -26.64 1.57 24.35
C GLU A 238 -25.58 2.67 24.58
N CYS A 239 -24.33 2.43 24.16
CA CYS A 239 -23.27 3.44 24.22
C CYS A 239 -23.48 4.55 23.18
N LEU A 240 -23.97 4.22 21.98
CA LEU A 240 -24.28 5.20 20.93
C LEU A 240 -25.51 6.06 21.27
N GLU A 241 -26.48 5.48 21.99
CA GLU A 241 -27.71 6.15 22.40
C GLU A 241 -27.61 6.82 23.78
N ASN A 242 -26.43 6.75 24.42
CA ASN A 242 -26.20 7.36 25.74
C ASN A 242 -26.42 8.89 25.65
N PRO A 243 -27.35 9.46 26.44
CA PRO A 243 -27.65 10.89 26.41
C PRO A 243 -26.45 11.77 26.78
N LEU A 244 -25.45 11.25 27.50
CA LEU A 244 -24.21 11.96 27.80
C LEU A 244 -23.27 12.11 26.58
N ALA A 245 -23.40 11.25 25.57
CA ALA A 245 -22.59 11.31 24.34
C ALA A 245 -23.13 12.33 23.31
N LYS A 246 -24.39 12.77 23.43
CA LYS A 246 -25.03 13.74 22.51
C LYS A 246 -24.41 15.15 22.56
N GLY A 247 -23.52 15.43 23.51
CA GLY A 247 -22.78 16.70 23.61
C GLY A 247 -21.47 16.75 22.81
N CYS A 248 -21.02 15.63 22.23
CA CYS A 248 -19.79 15.55 21.45
C CYS A 248 -20.10 15.53 19.94
N ALA A 249 -20.63 16.63 19.42
CA ALA A 249 -20.59 16.92 17.98
C ALA A 249 -19.58 18.07 17.76
N PRO A 250 -18.79 18.06 16.66
CA PRO A 250 -17.83 19.13 16.36
C PRO A 250 -18.50 20.49 16.16
#